data_AF-A0A415VGV4-F1
#
_entry.id   AF-A0A415VGV4-F1
#
_cell.length_a   1.000
_cell.length_b   1.000
_cell.length_c   1.000
_cell.angle_alpha   90.00
_cell.angle_beta   90.00
_cell.angle_gamma   90.00
#
_symmetry.space_group_name_H-M   'P 1'
#
loop_
_entity.id
_entity.type
_entity.pdbx_description
1 polymer ?
#
loop_
_entity_poly.entity_id
_entity_poly.type
_entity_poly.pdbx_seq_one_letter_code
_entity_poly.pdbx_strand_id
1 'polypeptide(L)'
;MEKEIQEAITLLESQGYEVIPPQSVSIINDEFESWWKMYGKCVGKQKCLKKWMHMTKKDRAACMAATPRYVASITKKVYQKHPLTYLNSRAWEDEVYSEYDEVQQQQQRTELNFARTAAAVFNAD
;
A
#
# COMPACT_ATOMS: atom_id res chain seq x y z
N MET A 1 -31.13 4.44 -24.78
CA MET A 1 -30.77 4.35 -23.36
C MET A 1 -29.28 4.04 -23.15
N GLU A 2 -28.78 2.82 -23.33
CA GLU A 2 -27.33 2.54 -23.11
C GLU A 2 -26.41 3.30 -24.07
N LYS A 3 -26.79 3.42 -25.35
CA LYS A 3 -26.02 4.22 -26.33
C LYS A 3 -25.96 5.71 -25.99
N GLU A 4 -27.06 6.30 -25.54
CA GLU A 4 -27.13 7.72 -25.18
C GLU A 4 -26.30 8.01 -23.92
N ILE A 5 -26.28 7.07 -22.97
CA ILE A 5 -25.40 7.14 -21.79
C ILE A 5 -23.94 7.09 -22.23
N GLN A 6 -23.59 6.20 -23.17
CA GLN A 6 -22.22 6.07 -23.67
C GLN A 6 -21.78 7.34 -24.41
N GLU A 7 -22.62 7.88 -25.28
CA GLU A 7 -22.37 9.13 -26.01
C GLU A 7 -22.15 10.31 -25.05
N ALA A 8 -22.98 10.44 -24.02
CA ALA A 8 -22.84 11.47 -22.99
C ALA A 8 -21.53 11.35 -22.19
N ILE A 9 -21.06 10.13 -21.88
CA ILE A 9 -19.77 9.91 -21.22
C ILE A 9 -18.63 10.38 -22.13
N THR A 10 -18.61 9.97 -23.41
CA THR A 10 -17.59 10.43 -24.37
C THR A 10 -17.58 11.95 -24.53
N LEU A 11 -18.75 12.60 -24.52
CA LEU A 11 -18.84 14.06 -24.59
C LEU A 11 -18.20 14.71 -23.36
N LEU A 12 -18.51 14.24 -22.16
CA LEU A 12 -17.95 14.76 -20.92
C LEU A 12 -16.44 14.54 -20.82
N GLU A 13 -15.94 13.37 -21.25
CA GLU A 13 -14.51 13.08 -21.34
C GLU A 13 -13.80 14.04 -22.32
N SER A 14 -14.42 14.33 -23.47
CA SER A 14 -13.88 15.29 -24.45
C SER A 14 -13.81 16.73 -23.91
N GLN A 15 -14.68 17.07 -22.95
CA GLN A 15 -14.73 18.36 -22.26
C GLN A 15 -13.80 18.40 -21.04
N GLY A 16 -13.03 17.32 -20.77
CA GLY A 16 -12.07 17.26 -19.67
C GLY A 16 -12.69 16.94 -18.31
N TYR A 17 -13.94 16.46 -18.25
CA TYR A 17 -14.54 15.99 -16.99
C TYR A 17 -14.19 14.52 -16.74
N GLU A 18 -13.63 14.21 -15.58
CA GLU A 18 -13.44 12.82 -15.13
C GLU A 18 -14.79 12.23 -14.71
N VAL A 19 -15.40 11.44 -15.59
CA VAL A 19 -16.64 10.72 -15.29
C VAL A 19 -16.30 9.35 -14.71
N ILE A 20 -16.74 9.07 -13.49
CA ILE A 20 -16.62 7.74 -12.86
C ILE A 20 -17.90 6.97 -13.17
N PRO A 21 -17.90 6.01 -14.11
CA PRO A 21 -19.12 5.30 -14.49
C PRO A 21 -19.64 4.46 -13.30
N PRO A 22 -20.97 4.36 -13.11
CA PRO A 22 -21.56 3.68 -11.95
C PRO A 22 -21.16 2.19 -11.81
N GLN A 23 -20.85 1.50 -12.92
CA GLN A 23 -20.34 0.14 -12.89
C GLN A 23 -19.00 0.01 -12.15
N SER A 24 -18.18 1.07 -12.18
CA SER A 24 -16.91 1.10 -11.44
C SER A 24 -17.13 1.23 -9.93
N VAL A 25 -18.25 1.80 -9.47
CA VAL A 25 -18.55 1.99 -8.04
C VAL A 25 -18.74 0.64 -7.34
N SER A 26 -19.41 -0.30 -8.01
CA SER A 26 -19.55 -1.70 -7.54
C SER A 26 -18.18 -2.33 -7.32
N ILE A 27 -17.32 -2.27 -8.33
CA ILE A 27 -15.97 -2.85 -8.30
C ILE A 27 -15.12 -2.19 -7.20
N ILE A 28 -15.19 -0.87 -7.05
CA ILE A 28 -14.46 -0.13 -6.01
C ILE A 28 -14.90 -0.55 -4.60
N ASN A 29 -16.20 -0.83 -4.41
CA ASN A 29 -16.70 -1.32 -3.14
C ASN A 29 -16.17 -2.73 -2.84
N ASP A 30 -16.16 -3.63 -3.82
CA ASP A 30 -15.64 -5.00 -3.65
C ASP A 30 -14.12 -5.01 -3.37
N GLU A 31 -13.36 -4.14 -4.06
CA GLU A 31 -11.95 -3.88 -3.78
C GLU A 31 -11.74 -3.40 -2.34
N PHE A 32 -12.59 -2.46 -1.89
CA PHE A 32 -12.55 -1.95 -0.52
C PHE A 32 -12.86 -3.04 0.50
N GLU A 33 -13.85 -3.89 0.26
CA GLU A 33 -14.20 -4.98 1.19
C GLU A 33 -13.07 -6.00 1.31
N SER A 34 -12.42 -6.33 0.19
CA SER A 34 -11.23 -7.18 0.17
C SER A 34 -10.08 -6.57 0.96
N TRP A 35 -9.79 -5.29 0.74
CA TRP A 35 -8.80 -4.54 1.52
C TRP A 35 -9.16 -4.51 3.02
N TRP A 36 -10.43 -4.26 3.34
CA TRP A 36 -10.93 -4.14 4.71
C TRP A 36 -10.74 -5.43 5.50
N LYS A 37 -11.01 -6.58 4.87
CA LYS A 37 -10.80 -7.90 5.45
C LYS A 37 -9.31 -8.19 5.66
N MET A 38 -8.47 -7.83 4.69
CA MET A 38 -7.01 -7.98 4.76
C MET A 38 -6.39 -7.10 5.86
N TYR A 39 -6.86 -5.87 6.02
CA TYR A 39 -6.37 -4.95 7.05
C TYR A 39 -6.71 -5.45 8.47
N GLY A 40 -7.88 -6.07 8.66
CA GLY A 40 -8.23 -6.77 9.91
C GLY A 40 -8.52 -5.86 11.12
N LYS A 41 -8.43 -4.53 10.99
CA LYS A 41 -8.81 -3.55 12.01
C LYS A 41 -10.06 -2.77 11.60
N CYS A 42 -11.21 -3.23 12.08
CA CYS A 42 -12.51 -2.74 11.66
C CYS A 42 -12.96 -1.46 12.40
N VAL A 43 -12.31 -0.32 12.15
CA VAL A 43 -12.67 0.96 12.82
C VAL A 43 -12.94 2.07 11.78
N GLY A 44 -14.12 2.68 11.85
CA GLY A 44 -14.47 3.83 10.99
C GLY A 44 -14.67 3.49 9.51
N LYS A 45 -15.34 2.36 9.20
CA LYS A 45 -15.58 1.86 7.81
C LYS A 45 -16.08 2.94 6.86
N GLN A 46 -17.08 3.73 7.27
CA GLN A 46 -17.69 4.77 6.43
C GLN A 46 -16.70 5.87 6.00
N LYS A 47 -15.82 6.32 6.91
CA LYS A 47 -14.81 7.34 6.59
C LYS A 47 -13.74 6.78 5.66
N CYS A 48 -13.36 5.52 5.86
CA CYS A 48 -12.39 4.84 5.00
C CYS A 48 -12.94 4.61 3.60
N LEU A 49 -14.20 4.17 3.48
CA LEU A 49 -14.86 3.97 2.19
C LEU A 49 -14.91 5.27 1.38
N LYS A 50 -15.34 6.37 2.01
CA LYS A 50 -15.31 7.70 1.35
C LYS A 50 -13.92 8.04 0.84
N LYS A 51 -12.87 7.84 1.65
CA LYS A 51 -11.48 8.09 1.22
C LYS A 51 -11.09 7.19 0.05
N TRP A 52 -11.41 5.90 0.11
CA TRP A 52 -11.10 4.88 -0.90
C TRP A 52 -11.74 5.17 -2.27
N MET A 53 -12.99 5.66 -2.26
CA MET A 53 -13.69 6.07 -3.49
C MET A 53 -13.00 7.24 -4.20
N HIS A 54 -12.33 8.14 -3.45
CA HIS A 54 -11.59 9.27 -4.01
C HIS A 54 -10.14 8.91 -4.40
N MET A 55 -9.68 7.68 -4.13
CA MET A 55 -8.34 7.24 -4.54
C MET A 55 -8.32 6.91 -6.03
N THR A 56 -7.17 7.06 -6.66
CA THR A 56 -6.96 6.58 -8.03
C THR A 56 -6.87 5.06 -8.05
N LYS A 57 -7.15 4.43 -9.21
CA LYS A 57 -6.99 2.97 -9.38
C LYS A 57 -5.54 2.52 -9.09
N LYS A 58 -4.55 3.34 -9.47
CA LYS A 58 -3.13 3.08 -9.22
C LYS A 58 -2.82 3.05 -7.72
N ASP A 59 -3.31 4.04 -6.97
CA ASP A 59 -3.11 4.12 -5.53
C ASP A 59 -3.79 2.96 -4.80
N ARG A 60 -5.01 2.58 -5.21
CA ARG A 60 -5.70 1.41 -4.65
C ARG A 60 -4.91 0.12 -4.88
N ALA A 61 -4.38 -0.09 -6.09
CA ALA A 61 -3.58 -1.26 -6.42
C ALA A 61 -2.28 -1.31 -5.60
N ALA A 62 -1.57 -0.19 -5.47
CA ALA A 62 -0.36 -0.09 -4.65
C ALA A 62 -0.66 -0.36 -3.16
N CYS A 63 -1.74 0.23 -2.65
CA CYS A 63 -2.21 0.01 -1.27
C CYS A 63 -2.54 -1.46 -1.00
N MET A 64 -3.27 -2.11 -1.91
CA MET A 64 -3.60 -3.54 -1.83
C MET A 64 -2.35 -4.44 -1.83
N ALA A 65 -1.33 -4.11 -2.63
CA ALA A 65 -0.09 -4.88 -2.69
C ALA A 65 0.76 -4.72 -1.43
N ALA A 66 0.83 -3.52 -0.83
CA ALA A 66 1.66 -3.23 0.33
C ALA A 66 1.02 -3.60 1.68
N THR A 67 -0.32 -3.56 1.77
CA THR A 67 -1.06 -3.81 3.02
C THR A 67 -0.70 -5.15 3.69
N PRO A 68 -0.59 -6.30 2.99
CA PRO A 68 -0.21 -7.57 3.60
C PRO A 68 1.15 -7.49 4.32
N ARG A 69 2.15 -6.86 3.69
CA ARG A 69 3.49 -6.71 4.26
C ARG A 69 3.46 -5.84 5.51
N TYR A 70 2.70 -4.74 5.47
CA TYR A 70 2.51 -3.87 6.63
C TYR A 70 1.80 -4.57 7.80
N VAL A 71 0.73 -5.32 7.54
CA VAL A 71 0.01 -6.04 8.58
C VAL A 71 0.89 -7.13 9.18
N ALA A 72 1.70 -7.82 8.36
CA ALA A 72 2.65 -8.83 8.80
C ALA A 72 3.79 -8.27 9.66
N SER A 73 4.19 -7.01 9.45
CA SER A 73 5.24 -6.38 10.27
C SER A 73 4.77 -5.98 11.67
N ILE A 74 3.47 -6.09 11.97
CA ILE A 74 2.91 -5.68 13.26
C ILE A 74 2.64 -6.89 14.14
N THR A 75 3.44 -7.03 15.20
CA THR A 75 3.29 -8.12 16.17
C THR A 75 2.07 -7.96 17.09
N LYS A 76 1.74 -6.73 17.51
CA LYS A 76 0.60 -6.46 18.38
C LYS A 76 -0.39 -5.51 17.71
N LYS A 77 -1.66 -5.93 17.61
CA LYS A 77 -2.75 -5.19 16.96
C LYS A 77 -3.01 -3.78 17.52
N VAL A 78 -2.60 -3.52 18.76
CA VAL A 78 -2.70 -2.20 19.40
C VAL A 78 -1.81 -1.15 18.70
N TYR A 79 -0.66 -1.56 18.15
CA TYR A 79 0.27 -0.69 17.42
C TYR A 79 -0.06 -0.56 15.94
N GLN A 80 -0.99 -1.36 15.42
CA GLN A 80 -1.49 -1.20 14.07
C GLN A 80 -2.14 0.18 13.92
N LYS A 81 -1.75 0.95 12.91
CA LYS A 81 -2.33 2.27 12.63
C LYS A 81 -3.84 2.14 12.44
N HIS A 82 -4.58 3.20 12.73
CA HIS A 82 -6.00 3.25 12.36
C HIS A 82 -6.11 3.18 10.83
N PRO A 83 -7.05 2.40 10.23
CA PRO A 83 -7.15 2.25 8.77
C PRO A 83 -7.29 3.60 8.05
N LEU A 84 -8.10 4.52 8.58
CA LEU A 84 -8.19 5.88 8.05
C LEU A 84 -6.86 6.64 8.07
N THR A 85 -6.06 6.51 9.14
CA THR A 85 -4.74 7.16 9.23
C THR A 85 -3.79 6.55 8.21
N TYR A 86 -3.79 5.22 8.07
CA TYR A 86 -3.02 4.50 7.05
C TYR A 86 -3.36 4.99 5.64
N LEU A 87 -4.65 5.18 5.35
CA LEU A 87 -5.10 5.69 4.05
C LEU A 87 -4.73 7.17 3.83
N ASN A 88 -4.81 8.00 4.87
CA ASN A 88 -4.53 9.43 4.77
C ASN A 88 -3.04 9.74 4.64
N SER A 89 -2.19 9.00 5.34
CA SER A 89 -0.74 9.22 5.31
C SER A 89 -0.04 8.56 4.13
N ARG A 90 -0.78 7.91 3.22
CA ARG A 90 -0.22 7.09 2.13
C ARG A 90 0.82 6.08 2.64
N ALA A 91 0.55 5.44 3.78
CA ALA A 91 1.53 4.57 4.45
C ALA A 91 1.92 3.30 3.67
N TRP A 92 1.28 3.03 2.52
CA TRP A 92 1.72 2.00 1.58
C TRP A 92 2.98 2.42 0.78
N GLU A 93 3.34 3.70 0.79
CA GLU A 93 4.57 4.23 0.18
C GLU A 93 5.74 4.25 1.15
N ASP A 94 5.46 4.09 2.45
CA ASP A 94 6.49 4.05 3.49
C ASP A 94 7.25 2.72 3.44
N GLU A 95 8.56 2.76 3.72
CA GLU A 95 9.37 1.56 3.88
C GLU A 95 8.90 0.77 5.13
N VAL A 96 8.50 -0.48 4.91
CA VAL A 96 8.16 -1.39 6.00
C VAL A 96 9.45 -2.08 6.47
N TYR A 97 10.06 -1.53 7.50
CA TYR A 97 11.18 -2.19 8.20
C TYR A 97 10.65 -3.45 8.89
N SER A 98 11.16 -4.61 8.47
CA SER A 98 10.96 -5.86 9.20
C SER A 98 12.22 -6.18 9.99
N GLU A 99 12.08 -6.79 11.18
CA GLU A 99 13.23 -7.28 11.97
C GLU A 99 14.14 -8.21 11.14
N TYR A 100 13.57 -8.90 10.14
CA TYR A 100 14.32 -9.77 9.22
C TYR A 100 15.30 -8.98 8.33
N ASP A 101 14.91 -7.80 7.86
CA ASP A 101 15.75 -6.94 7.02
C ASP A 101 16.93 -6.36 7.82
N GLU A 102 16.72 -6.06 9.10
CA GLU A 102 17.78 -5.59 10.01
C GLU A 102 18.81 -6.68 10.28
N VAL A 103 18.38 -7.91 10.58
CA VAL A 103 19.27 -9.05 10.86
C VAL A 103 20.17 -9.38 9.67
N GLN A 104 19.63 -9.36 8.44
CA GLN A 104 20.40 -9.63 7.21
C GLN A 104 21.45 -8.54 6.94
N GLN A 105 21.10 -7.27 7.13
CA GLN A 105 22.06 -6.16 6.98
C GLN A 105 23.18 -6.23 8.02
N GLN A 106 22.88 -6.68 9.24
CA GLN A 106 23.87 -6.83 10.31
C GLN A 106 24.83 -8.00 10.04
N GLN A 107 24.32 -9.13 9.54
CA GLN A 107 25.16 -10.25 9.11
C GLN A 107 26.10 -9.83 7.98
N GLN A 108 25.57 -9.20 6.93
CA GLN A 108 26.39 -8.70 5.80
C GLN A 108 27.45 -7.69 6.27
N ARG A 109 27.11 -6.75 7.16
CA ARG A 109 28.08 -5.81 7.75
C ARG A 109 29.18 -6.53 8.53
N THR A 110 28.79 -7.54 9.32
CA THR A 110 29.73 -8.29 10.17
C THR A 110 30.70 -9.11 9.31
N GLU A 111 30.18 -9.78 8.28
CA GLU A 111 30.98 -10.52 7.30
C GLU A 111 31.94 -9.59 6.55
N LEU A 112 31.46 -8.42 6.09
CA LEU A 112 32.30 -7.42 5.42
C LEU A 112 33.43 -6.93 6.32
N ASN A 113 33.12 -6.63 7.58
CA ASN A 113 34.13 -6.20 8.56
C ASN A 113 35.16 -7.29 8.80
N PHE A 114 34.73 -8.54 8.99
CA PHE A 114 35.63 -9.68 9.17
C PHE A 114 36.55 -9.90 7.96
N ALA A 115 36.00 -9.87 6.74
CA ALA A 115 36.78 -9.99 5.51
C ALA A 115 37.81 -8.85 5.37
N ARG A 116 37.43 -7.62 5.74
CA ARG A 116 38.32 -6.45 5.71
C ARG A 116 39.47 -6.58 6.71
N THR A 117 39.18 -7.03 7.92
CA THR A 117 40.20 -7.30 8.95
C THR A 117 41.13 -8.42 8.50
N ALA A 118 40.61 -9.52 7.97
CA ALA A 118 41.43 -10.63 7.48
C ALA A 118 42.37 -10.16 6.35
N ALA A 119 41.85 -9.42 5.36
CA ALA A 119 42.67 -8.89 4.27
C ALA A 119 43.76 -7.92 4.75
N ALA A 120 43.50 -7.11 5.79
CA ALA A 120 44.50 -6.23 6.37
C ALA A 120 45.63 -7.00 7.07
N VAL A 121 45.30 -8.12 7.74
CA VAL A 121 46.30 -9.01 8.37
C VAL A 121 47.15 -9.71 7.30
N PHE A 122 46.56 -10.18 6.22
CA PHE A 122 47.29 -10.87 5.15
C PHE A 122 48.19 -9.96 4.29
N ASN A 123 47.97 -8.64 4.27
CA ASN A 123 48.80 -7.67 3.54
C ASN A 123 49.82 -6.94 4.44
N ALA A 124 49.99 -7.36 5.70
CA ALA A 124 50.87 -6.71 6.67
C ALA A 124 52.28 -7.35 6.80
N ASP A 125 52.63 -8.30 5.91
CA ASP A 125 53.99 -8.86 5.70
C ASP A 125 54.60 -8.31 4.40
#